data_AF-X1DBB9-F1
#
_entry.id   AF-X1DBB9-F1
#
_cell.length_a   1.000
_cell.length_b   1.000
_cell.length_c   1.000
_cell.angle_alpha   90.00
_cell.angle_beta   90.00
_cell.angle_gamma   90.00
#
_symmetry.space_group_name_H-M   'P 1'
#
loop_
_entity.id
_entity.type
_entity.pdbx_description
1 polymer ?
#
loop_
_entity_poly.entity_id
_entity_poly.type
_entity_poly.pdbx_seq_one_letter_code
_entity_poly.pdbx_strand_id
1 'polypeptide(L)'
;LENDPQNPGARYFALRELLDSQPDDGEVLAARENVMAHGPVPVILEAQDPDGYWDEPGPGYYPKYRGTVWQLISLALLGADGHDLRIKAACDYILEHARSRYGGISADAKPSGMIQCLQGNLGAALIDLGWMGDERLMESIDWLARSITGEGIEPAENKSAPVRYYRSGNSGPGFTCSANNHLPCAWGAVKSMLALSKVPELDRTPQIKSA
;
A
#
# COMPACT_ATOMS: atom_id res chain seq x y z
N LEU A 1 -28.42 7.00 4.92
CA LEU A 1 -27.34 6.70 5.88
C LEU A 1 -27.21 7.89 6.84
N GLU A 2 -26.88 7.67 8.11
CA GLU A 2 -26.67 8.75 9.10
C GLU A 2 -25.21 9.23 9.09
N ASN A 3 -24.95 10.42 9.62
CA ASN A 3 -23.59 10.93 9.77
C ASN A 3 -23.04 10.54 11.15
N ASP A 4 -21.82 9.98 11.18
CA ASP A 4 -21.06 9.74 12.40
C ASP A 4 -19.78 10.59 12.36
N PRO A 5 -19.66 11.68 13.15
CA PRO A 5 -18.49 12.55 13.12
C PRO A 5 -17.23 11.90 13.69
N GLN A 6 -17.34 10.77 14.41
CA GLN A 6 -16.18 10.02 14.89
C GLN A 6 -15.69 9.04 13.82
N ASN A 7 -16.59 8.51 12.99
CA ASN A 7 -16.28 7.52 11.95
C ASN A 7 -16.93 7.89 10.59
N PRO A 8 -16.60 9.04 10.00
CA PRO A 8 -17.27 9.52 8.78
C PRO A 8 -17.07 8.60 7.58
N GLY A 9 -15.97 7.83 7.56
CA GLY A 9 -15.67 6.84 6.53
C GLY A 9 -16.73 5.75 6.40
N ALA A 10 -17.43 5.39 7.48
CA ALA A 10 -18.47 4.36 7.43
C ALA A 10 -19.60 4.73 6.47
N ARG A 11 -20.02 6.00 6.45
CA ARG A 11 -21.01 6.50 5.49
C ARG A 11 -20.46 6.47 4.07
N TYR A 12 -19.24 6.97 3.87
CA TYR A 12 -18.61 7.03 2.55
C TYR A 12 -18.50 5.64 1.91
N PHE A 13 -17.95 4.66 2.64
CA PHE A 13 -17.81 3.29 2.14
C PHE A 13 -19.17 2.61 1.95
N ALA A 14 -20.15 2.83 2.83
CA ALA A 14 -21.49 2.27 2.63
C ALA A 14 -22.15 2.77 1.34
N LEU A 15 -22.01 4.07 1.02
CA LEU A 15 -22.50 4.61 -0.26
C LEU A 15 -21.78 3.97 -1.46
N ARG A 16 -20.45 3.87 -1.40
CA ARG A 16 -19.62 3.41 -2.52
C ARG A 16 -19.66 1.90 -2.76
N GLU A 17 -19.66 1.11 -1.69
CA GLU A 17 -19.39 -0.33 -1.74
C GLU A 17 -20.62 -1.20 -1.44
N LEU A 18 -21.64 -0.66 -0.77
CA LEU A 18 -22.86 -1.42 -0.46
C LEU A 18 -24.07 -0.95 -1.27
N LEU A 19 -24.08 0.32 -1.66
CA LEU A 19 -25.18 0.94 -2.41
C LEU A 19 -24.81 1.30 -3.85
N ASP A 20 -23.59 0.96 -4.29
CA ASP A 20 -23.07 1.16 -5.65
C ASP A 20 -23.27 2.60 -6.19
N SER A 21 -23.28 3.59 -5.30
CA SER A 21 -23.44 5.00 -5.65
C SER A 21 -22.22 5.49 -6.43
N GLN A 22 -22.45 6.32 -7.45
CA GLN A 22 -21.40 6.78 -8.35
C GLN A 22 -20.44 7.74 -7.63
N PRO A 23 -19.15 7.78 -8.03
CA PRO A 23 -18.16 8.61 -7.33
C PRO A 23 -18.46 10.11 -7.37
N ASP A 24 -19.22 10.54 -8.37
CA ASP A 24 -19.64 11.91 -8.65
C ASP A 24 -21.04 12.23 -8.11
N ASP A 25 -21.73 11.27 -7.50
CA ASP A 25 -22.99 11.52 -6.80
C ASP A 25 -22.78 12.53 -5.67
N GLY A 26 -23.68 13.51 -5.56
CA GLY A 26 -23.56 14.59 -4.57
C GLY A 26 -23.49 14.09 -3.12
N GLU A 27 -24.15 12.98 -2.79
CA GLU A 27 -24.05 12.37 -1.45
C GLU A 27 -22.68 11.74 -1.18
N VAL A 28 -22.05 11.14 -2.21
CA VAL A 28 -20.72 10.56 -2.10
C VAL A 28 -19.67 11.66 -1.93
N LEU A 29 -19.78 12.73 -2.72
CA LEU A 29 -18.92 13.91 -2.60
C LEU A 29 -19.02 14.54 -1.21
N ALA A 30 -20.25 14.78 -0.72
CA ALA A 30 -20.47 15.32 0.62
C ALA A 30 -19.96 14.38 1.72
N ALA A 31 -20.11 13.06 1.58
CA ALA A 31 -19.57 12.10 2.53
C ALA A 31 -18.03 12.12 2.54
N ARG A 32 -17.38 12.24 1.37
CA ARG A 32 -15.93 12.33 1.26
C ARG A 32 -15.38 13.64 1.86
N GLU A 33 -16.05 14.76 1.61
CA GLU A 33 -15.74 16.04 2.29
C GLU A 33 -15.85 15.91 3.81
N ASN A 34 -16.86 15.18 4.29
CA ASN A 34 -17.02 14.93 5.72
C ASN A 34 -15.87 14.11 6.31
N VAL A 35 -15.38 13.10 5.58
CA VAL A 35 -14.18 12.33 5.96
C VAL A 35 -12.96 13.23 6.13
N MET A 36 -12.78 14.21 5.24
CA MET A 36 -11.65 15.13 5.31
C MET A 36 -11.77 16.16 6.44
N ALA A 37 -12.99 16.50 6.85
CA ALA A 37 -13.25 17.54 7.84
C ALA A 37 -13.37 17.03 9.28
N HIS A 38 -13.71 15.75 9.49
CA HIS A 38 -14.02 15.20 10.82
C HIS A 38 -13.34 13.86 11.07
N GLY A 39 -13.40 13.41 12.33
CA GLY A 39 -12.83 12.14 12.75
C GLY A 39 -11.29 12.12 12.68
N PRO A 40 -10.68 10.95 12.41
CA PRO A 40 -9.23 10.77 12.52
C PRO A 40 -8.41 11.35 11.37
N VAL A 41 -8.96 11.49 10.15
CA VAL A 41 -8.23 11.98 8.98
C VAL A 41 -7.61 13.37 9.18
N PRO A 42 -8.35 14.42 9.60
CA PRO A 42 -7.76 15.73 9.82
C PRO A 42 -6.66 15.72 10.90
N VAL A 43 -6.82 14.91 11.95
CA VAL A 43 -5.82 14.76 13.02
C VAL A 43 -4.52 14.14 12.51
N ILE A 44 -4.63 13.10 11.66
CA ILE A 44 -3.45 12.48 11.02
C ILE A 44 -2.74 13.49 10.12
N LEU A 45 -3.50 14.22 9.29
CA LEU A 45 -2.94 15.18 8.34
C LEU A 45 -2.33 16.42 9.03
N GLU A 46 -2.82 16.83 10.19
CA GLU A 46 -2.22 17.92 10.99
C GLU A 46 -0.85 17.53 11.56
N ALA A 47 -0.63 16.24 11.82
CA ALA A 47 0.65 15.72 12.31
C ALA A 47 1.69 15.47 11.20
N GLN A 48 1.36 15.75 9.94
CA GLN A 48 2.26 15.55 8.81
C GLN A 48 3.33 16.64 8.78
N ASP A 49 4.57 16.23 8.51
CA ASP A 49 5.65 17.16 8.20
C ASP A 49 5.39 17.84 6.83
N PRO A 50 5.75 19.13 6.64
CA PRO A 50 5.59 19.82 5.36
C PRO A 50 6.22 19.11 4.15
N ASP A 51 7.25 18.29 4.35
CA ASP A 51 7.89 17.51 3.27
C ASP A 51 7.12 16.21 2.93
N GLY A 52 5.99 15.94 3.60
CA GLY A 52 5.05 14.88 3.25
C GLY A 52 5.15 13.60 4.09
N TYR A 53 6.01 13.54 5.11
CA TYR A 53 6.23 12.35 5.94
C TYR A 53 5.68 12.48 7.36
N TRP A 54 5.71 11.40 8.13
CA TRP A 54 5.40 11.39 9.57
C TRP A 54 6.55 10.81 10.38
N ASP A 55 6.74 11.38 11.57
CA ASP A 55 7.73 11.01 12.59
C ASP A 55 9.18 11.34 12.21
N GLU A 56 9.78 10.65 11.24
CA GLU A 56 11.15 10.88 10.78
C GLU A 56 11.29 10.65 9.27
N PRO A 57 12.22 11.35 8.58
CA PRO A 57 12.45 11.13 7.16
C PRO A 57 13.04 9.74 6.89
N GLY A 58 12.70 9.16 5.74
CA GLY A 58 13.21 7.88 5.26
C GLY A 58 12.10 6.90 4.85
N PRO A 59 12.36 5.57 4.93
CA PRO A 59 11.43 4.56 4.44
C PRO A 59 10.07 4.49 5.16
N GLY A 60 9.92 5.17 6.31
CA GLY A 60 8.63 5.39 6.96
C GLY A 60 7.94 4.19 7.62
N TYR A 61 8.57 3.00 7.64
CA TYR A 61 7.98 1.82 8.31
C TYR A 61 8.09 1.91 9.85
N TYR A 62 9.15 2.54 10.36
CA TYR A 62 9.32 2.77 11.79
C TYR A 62 9.10 4.24 12.14
N PRO A 63 8.63 4.54 13.37
CA PRO A 63 8.12 3.58 14.34
C PRO A 63 6.78 2.98 13.89
N LYS A 64 6.53 1.74 14.32
CA LYS A 64 5.36 0.98 13.88
C LYS A 64 4.07 1.73 14.26
N TYR A 65 3.14 1.84 13.31
CA TYR A 65 1.86 2.57 13.40
C TYR A 65 1.95 4.10 13.47
N ARG A 66 3.16 4.66 13.44
CA ARG A 66 3.38 6.11 13.48
C ARG A 66 4.03 6.65 12.22
N GLY A 67 5.00 5.93 11.66
CA GLY A 67 5.70 6.35 10.45
C GLY A 67 4.81 6.40 9.21
N THR A 68 5.30 7.06 8.17
CA THR A 68 4.60 7.40 6.91
C THR A 68 3.87 6.23 6.27
N VAL A 69 4.45 5.02 6.25
CA VAL A 69 3.81 3.83 5.69
C VAL A 69 2.46 3.58 6.35
N TRP A 70 2.39 3.68 7.68
CA TRP A 70 1.20 3.36 8.45
C TRP A 70 0.15 4.47 8.39
N GLN A 71 0.58 5.73 8.31
CA GLN A 71 -0.35 6.84 8.14
C GLN A 71 -1.03 6.78 6.78
N LEU A 72 -0.30 6.49 5.70
CA LEU A 72 -0.88 6.31 4.38
C LEU A 72 -1.88 5.14 4.32
N ILE A 73 -1.51 3.99 4.89
CA ILE A 73 -2.44 2.85 5.00
C ILE A 73 -3.69 3.24 5.81
N SER A 74 -3.53 3.98 6.90
CA SER A 74 -4.66 4.40 7.73
C SER A 74 -5.56 5.41 7.01
N LEU A 75 -4.98 6.41 6.32
CA LEU A 75 -5.73 7.39 5.53
C LEU A 75 -6.57 6.71 4.45
N ALA A 76 -6.00 5.74 3.73
CA ALA A 76 -6.73 4.95 2.74
C ALA A 76 -7.90 4.17 3.39
N LEU A 77 -7.65 3.48 4.50
CA LEU A 77 -8.67 2.72 5.24
C LEU A 77 -9.77 3.61 5.84
N LEU A 78 -9.49 4.89 6.07
CA LEU A 78 -10.44 5.87 6.57
C LEU A 78 -11.24 6.57 5.47
N GLY A 79 -10.91 6.33 4.19
CA GLY A 79 -11.59 6.90 3.04
C GLY A 79 -11.12 8.31 2.68
N ALA A 80 -9.89 8.67 3.04
CA ALA A 80 -9.34 9.99 2.75
C ALA A 80 -9.28 10.27 1.23
N ASP A 81 -9.48 11.53 0.84
CA ASP A 81 -9.49 11.94 -0.56
C ASP A 81 -8.07 12.07 -1.12
N GLY A 82 -7.68 11.14 -2.00
CA GLY A 82 -6.39 11.16 -2.69
C GLY A 82 -6.09 12.43 -3.51
N HIS A 83 -7.08 13.29 -3.75
CA HIS A 83 -6.85 14.56 -4.43
C HIS A 83 -6.24 15.64 -3.52
N ASP A 84 -6.30 15.50 -2.18
CA ASP A 84 -5.71 16.42 -1.22
C ASP A 84 -4.18 16.49 -1.41
N LEU A 85 -3.64 17.70 -1.46
CA LEU A 85 -2.21 17.94 -1.74
C LEU A 85 -1.28 17.32 -0.69
N ARG A 86 -1.71 17.25 0.57
CA ARG A 86 -0.94 16.61 1.66
C ARG A 86 -0.82 15.11 1.45
N ILE A 87 -1.91 14.48 1.01
CA ILE A 87 -1.94 13.06 0.70
C ILE A 87 -1.09 12.77 -0.54
N LYS A 88 -1.20 13.62 -1.58
CA LYS A 88 -0.33 13.52 -2.76
C LYS A 88 1.15 13.63 -2.39
N ALA A 89 1.52 14.58 -1.53
CA ALA A 89 2.90 14.73 -1.05
C ALA A 89 3.38 13.47 -0.32
N ALA A 90 2.55 12.88 0.54
CA ALA A 90 2.90 11.63 1.23
C ALA A 90 3.08 10.43 0.30
N CYS A 91 2.17 10.26 -0.66
CA CYS A 91 2.25 9.17 -1.62
C CYS A 91 3.48 9.30 -2.54
N ASP A 92 3.78 10.53 -3.00
CA ASP A 92 5.01 10.79 -3.75
C ASP A 92 6.25 10.48 -2.90
N TYR A 93 6.27 11.00 -1.67
CA TYR A 93 7.35 10.78 -0.71
C TYR A 93 7.62 9.28 -0.51
N ILE A 94 6.58 8.47 -0.26
CA ILE A 94 6.79 7.06 0.06
C ILE A 94 7.24 6.25 -1.16
N LEU A 95 6.78 6.60 -2.36
CA LEU A 95 7.25 5.97 -3.59
C LEU A 95 8.72 6.28 -3.85
N GLU A 96 9.22 7.44 -3.43
CA GLU A 96 10.64 7.77 -3.53
C GLU A 96 11.48 7.07 -2.44
N HIS A 97 10.99 7.00 -1.21
CA HIS A 97 11.83 6.65 -0.05
C HIS A 97 11.69 5.20 0.46
N ALA A 98 10.58 4.50 0.18
CA ALA A 98 10.34 3.16 0.71
C ALA A 98 10.64 2.03 -0.29
N ARG A 99 10.96 2.36 -1.54
CA ARG A 99 11.26 1.35 -2.56
C ARG A 99 12.71 0.88 -2.45
N SER A 100 12.90 -0.43 -2.63
CA SER A 100 14.24 -0.99 -2.76
C SER A 100 14.79 -0.79 -4.17
N ARG A 101 16.09 -1.06 -4.35
CA ARG A 101 16.73 -1.07 -5.68
C ARG A 101 16.11 -2.04 -6.69
N TYR A 102 15.23 -2.96 -6.27
CA TYR A 102 14.49 -3.87 -7.17
C TYR A 102 13.08 -3.35 -7.48
N GLY A 103 12.74 -2.16 -7.01
CA GLY A 103 11.45 -1.53 -7.23
C GLY A 103 10.34 -1.93 -6.27
N GLY A 104 10.49 -3.02 -5.50
CA GLY A 104 9.53 -3.42 -4.46
C GLY A 104 9.59 -2.57 -3.19
N ILE A 105 8.43 -2.38 -2.55
CA ILE A 105 8.28 -1.67 -1.27
C ILE A 105 8.96 -2.45 -0.14
N SER A 106 9.73 -1.74 0.68
CA SER A 106 10.54 -2.29 1.75
C SER A 106 10.38 -1.49 3.05
N ALA A 107 10.54 -2.18 4.18
CA ALA A 107 10.53 -1.55 5.49
C ALA A 107 11.73 -0.60 5.71
N ASP A 108 12.84 -0.80 4.98
CA ASP A 108 14.10 -0.08 5.18
C ASP A 108 14.76 0.35 3.86
N ALA A 109 13.98 0.39 2.76
CA ALA A 109 14.46 0.62 1.38
C ALA A 109 15.53 -0.39 0.89
N LYS A 110 15.74 -1.51 1.58
CA LYS A 110 16.66 -2.57 1.13
C LYS A 110 15.89 -3.80 0.66
N PRO A 111 16.47 -4.61 -0.24
CA PRO A 111 15.81 -5.83 -0.67
C PRO A 111 15.48 -6.81 0.46
N SER A 112 16.30 -6.84 1.51
CA SER A 112 16.10 -7.69 2.69
C SER A 112 14.88 -7.30 3.54
N GLY A 113 14.42 -6.04 3.44
CA GLY A 113 13.27 -5.51 4.17
C GLY A 113 11.93 -5.62 3.42
N MET A 114 11.93 -6.22 2.23
CA MET A 114 10.69 -6.43 1.47
C MET A 114 9.88 -7.57 2.08
N ILE A 115 8.68 -7.23 2.55
CA ILE A 115 7.74 -8.17 3.19
C ILE A 115 6.42 -8.10 2.42
N GLN A 116 5.85 -9.25 2.06
CA GLN A 116 4.67 -9.31 1.20
C GLN A 116 3.48 -8.56 1.80
N CYS A 117 3.24 -8.69 3.10
CA CYS A 117 2.13 -8.01 3.74
C CYS A 117 2.28 -6.48 3.76
N LEU A 118 3.51 -5.97 3.83
CA LEU A 118 3.79 -4.55 3.71
C LEU A 118 3.53 -4.08 2.28
N GLN A 119 4.12 -4.76 1.30
CA GLN A 119 3.96 -4.45 -0.12
C GLN A 119 2.48 -4.45 -0.54
N GLY A 120 1.74 -5.49 -0.15
CA GLY A 120 0.32 -5.59 -0.43
C GLY A 120 -0.53 -4.51 0.27
N ASN A 121 -0.30 -4.25 1.56
CA ASN A 121 -1.06 -3.21 2.26
C ASN A 121 -0.80 -1.81 1.68
N LEU A 122 0.47 -1.44 1.50
CA LEU A 122 0.81 -0.11 1.01
C LEU A 122 0.46 0.05 -0.47
N GLY A 123 0.66 -0.99 -1.29
CA GLY A 123 0.24 -1.00 -2.69
C GLY A 123 -1.27 -0.80 -2.84
N ALA A 124 -2.08 -1.53 -2.07
CA ALA A 124 -3.53 -1.34 -2.04
C ALA A 124 -3.92 0.08 -1.61
N ALA A 125 -3.27 0.61 -0.56
CA ALA A 125 -3.54 1.97 -0.08
C ALA A 125 -3.22 3.04 -1.13
N LEU A 126 -2.09 2.92 -1.84
CA LEU A 126 -1.73 3.87 -2.91
C LEU A 126 -2.75 3.84 -4.05
N ILE A 127 -3.24 2.65 -4.43
CA ILE A 127 -4.31 2.51 -5.43
C ILE A 127 -5.59 3.20 -4.95
N ASP A 128 -6.01 2.96 -3.70
CA ASP A 128 -7.22 3.56 -3.12
C ASP A 128 -7.11 5.09 -3.01
N LEU A 129 -5.90 5.61 -2.86
CA LEU A 129 -5.59 7.05 -2.86
C LEU A 129 -5.38 7.61 -4.28
N GLY A 130 -5.71 6.85 -5.33
CA GLY A 130 -5.76 7.35 -6.70
C GLY A 130 -4.43 7.35 -7.46
N TRP A 131 -3.43 6.57 -7.02
CA TRP A 131 -2.10 6.53 -7.66
C TRP A 131 -1.96 5.48 -8.76
N MET A 132 -3.07 4.89 -9.24
CA MET A 132 -3.04 4.02 -10.40
C MET A 132 -2.46 4.76 -11.61
N GLY A 133 -1.49 4.13 -12.29
CA GLY A 133 -0.79 4.73 -13.43
C GLY A 133 0.55 5.40 -13.11
N ASP A 134 0.91 5.60 -11.84
CA ASP A 134 2.29 5.99 -11.48
C ASP A 134 3.24 4.82 -11.77
N GLU A 135 4.30 5.08 -12.56
CA GLU A 135 5.24 4.04 -13.01
C GLU A 135 5.95 3.35 -11.83
N ARG A 136 6.26 4.09 -10.76
CA ARG A 136 6.94 3.56 -9.56
C ARG A 136 6.02 2.60 -8.81
N LEU A 137 4.74 2.94 -8.71
CA LEU A 137 3.73 2.06 -8.11
C LEU A 137 3.56 0.80 -8.96
N MET A 138 3.44 0.94 -10.28
CA MET A 138 3.28 -0.20 -11.17
C MET A 138 4.49 -1.15 -11.12
N GLU A 139 5.71 -0.62 -11.02
CA GLU A 139 6.91 -1.43 -10.81
C GLU A 139 6.88 -2.16 -9.46
N SER A 140 6.44 -1.50 -8.38
CA SER A 140 6.25 -2.14 -7.07
C SER A 140 5.21 -3.26 -7.09
N ILE A 141 4.10 -3.08 -7.82
CA ILE A 141 3.04 -4.09 -7.96
C ILE A 141 3.51 -5.27 -8.83
N ASP A 142 4.27 -5.01 -9.90
CA ASP A 142 4.87 -6.07 -10.72
C ASP A 142 5.88 -6.89 -9.91
N TRP A 143 6.73 -6.22 -9.12
CA TRP A 143 7.64 -6.90 -8.19
C TRP A 143 6.88 -7.75 -7.16
N LEU A 144 5.78 -7.23 -6.60
CA LEU A 144 4.93 -7.98 -5.66
C LEU A 144 4.44 -9.29 -6.31
N ALA A 145 3.93 -9.23 -7.54
CA ALA A 145 3.47 -10.40 -8.28
C ALA A 145 4.60 -11.42 -8.53
N ARG A 146 5.76 -10.97 -9.02
CA ARG A 146 6.94 -11.83 -9.21
C ARG A 146 7.40 -12.47 -7.90
N SER A 147 7.32 -11.74 -6.79
CA SER A 147 7.73 -12.27 -5.48
C SER A 147 6.84 -13.43 -5.01
N ILE A 148 5.62 -13.53 -5.51
CA ILE A 148 4.69 -14.63 -5.25
C ILE A 148 5.04 -15.84 -6.13
N THR A 149 5.26 -15.63 -7.43
CA THR A 149 5.49 -16.71 -8.40
C THR A 149 6.93 -17.22 -8.41
N GLY A 150 7.89 -16.38 -8.04
CA GLY A 150 9.34 -16.64 -8.18
C GLY A 150 9.90 -16.26 -9.54
N GLU A 151 9.09 -15.70 -10.44
CA GLU A 151 9.54 -15.37 -11.80
C GLU A 151 10.64 -14.31 -11.79
N GLY A 152 11.82 -14.68 -12.31
CA GLY A 152 12.97 -13.78 -12.37
C GLY A 152 13.66 -13.51 -11.04
N ILE A 153 13.37 -14.28 -9.98
CA ILE A 153 13.97 -14.14 -8.66
C ILE A 153 14.66 -15.44 -8.27
N GLU A 154 15.99 -15.39 -8.11
CA GLU A 154 16.78 -16.57 -7.73
C GLU A 154 16.58 -16.97 -6.25
N PRO A 155 16.80 -18.24 -5.90
CA PRO A 155 16.80 -18.69 -4.50
C PRO A 155 17.81 -17.94 -3.62
N ALA A 156 17.53 -17.85 -2.32
CA ALA A 156 18.36 -17.11 -1.37
C ALA A 156 19.79 -17.68 -1.23
N GLU A 157 19.99 -18.95 -1.59
CA GLU A 157 21.26 -19.67 -1.58
C GLU A 157 22.22 -19.14 -2.66
N ASN A 158 21.70 -18.65 -3.80
CA ASN A 158 22.50 -18.13 -4.90
C ASN A 158 22.95 -16.67 -4.62
N LYS A 159 23.92 -16.51 -3.72
CA LYS A 159 24.38 -15.18 -3.25
C LYS A 159 25.00 -14.31 -4.35
N SER A 160 25.44 -14.91 -5.46
CA SER A 160 25.96 -14.22 -6.63
C SER A 160 24.89 -13.67 -7.56
N ALA A 161 23.64 -14.15 -7.46
CA ALA A 161 22.56 -13.67 -8.29
C ALA A 161 22.26 -12.18 -8.03
N PRO A 162 22.09 -11.37 -9.09
CA PRO A 162 21.81 -9.95 -8.97
C PRO A 162 20.43 -9.68 -8.36
N VAL A 163 19.45 -10.54 -8.64
CA VAL A 163 18.08 -10.52 -8.11
C VAL A 163 17.80 -11.86 -7.48
N ARG A 164 17.47 -11.87 -6.18
CA ARG A 164 17.24 -13.09 -5.40
C ARG A 164 16.38 -12.81 -4.18
N TYR A 165 15.82 -13.87 -3.62
CA TYR A 165 15.24 -13.85 -2.28
C TYR A 165 16.31 -13.66 -1.20
N TYR A 166 15.90 -13.21 -0.02
CA TYR A 166 16.76 -13.10 1.15
C TYR A 166 16.23 -13.99 2.28
N ARG A 167 17.07 -14.36 3.25
CA ARG A 167 16.59 -15.08 4.45
C ARG A 167 15.72 -14.20 5.37
N SER A 168 15.44 -12.97 5.00
CA SER A 168 14.55 -12.05 5.73
C SER A 168 13.40 -11.62 4.82
N GLY A 169 12.29 -11.21 5.43
CA GLY A 169 11.10 -10.77 4.70
C GLY A 169 10.57 -11.85 3.77
N ASN A 170 10.42 -11.51 2.49
CA ASN A 170 10.09 -12.47 1.43
C ASN A 170 11.27 -13.42 1.23
N SER A 171 11.11 -14.65 1.71
CA SER A 171 12.19 -15.63 1.76
C SER A 171 12.08 -16.77 0.75
N GLY A 172 11.08 -16.67 -0.14
CA GLY A 172 10.89 -17.56 -1.28
C GLY A 172 9.56 -17.27 -1.98
N PRO A 173 9.27 -17.98 -3.08
CA PRO A 173 7.97 -17.93 -3.74
C PRO A 173 6.87 -18.58 -2.87
N GLY A 174 5.62 -18.55 -3.34
CA GLY A 174 4.49 -19.17 -2.65
C GLY A 174 4.22 -18.55 -1.28
N PHE A 175 4.34 -17.23 -1.17
CA PHE A 175 4.08 -16.48 0.07
C PHE A 175 5.05 -16.81 1.23
N THR A 176 6.22 -17.37 0.93
CA THR A 176 7.19 -17.80 1.93
C THR A 176 7.80 -16.61 2.67
N CYS A 177 7.63 -16.56 4.00
CA CYS A 177 7.99 -15.40 4.82
C CYS A 177 8.87 -15.78 6.01
N SER A 178 9.94 -15.01 6.26
CA SER A 178 10.85 -15.25 7.39
C SER A 178 10.15 -15.10 8.74
N ALA A 179 9.16 -14.21 8.84
CA ALA A 179 8.36 -14.02 10.05
C ALA A 179 7.42 -15.21 10.34
N ASN A 180 7.19 -16.08 9.35
CA ASN A 180 6.41 -17.30 9.47
C ASN A 180 7.32 -18.55 9.34
N ASN A 181 8.54 -18.48 9.88
CA ASN A 181 9.51 -19.58 9.87
C ASN A 181 9.83 -20.13 8.46
N HIS A 182 9.84 -19.26 7.45
CA HIS A 182 10.05 -19.66 6.05
C HIS A 182 8.97 -20.62 5.51
N LEU A 183 7.76 -20.52 6.04
CA LEU A 183 6.57 -21.20 5.51
C LEU A 183 5.63 -20.19 4.82
N PRO A 184 4.72 -20.66 3.94
CA PRO A 184 3.69 -19.82 3.34
C PRO A 184 2.90 -19.04 4.39
N CYS A 185 2.87 -17.72 4.26
CA CYS A 185 2.26 -16.82 5.23
C CYS A 185 0.89 -16.32 4.73
N ALA A 186 -0.19 -16.75 5.40
CA ALA A 186 -1.55 -16.34 5.06
C ALA A 186 -1.74 -14.80 5.10
N TRP A 187 -1.08 -14.12 6.03
CA TRP A 187 -1.15 -12.65 6.12
C TRP A 187 -0.46 -11.97 4.93
N GLY A 188 0.67 -12.52 4.47
CA GLY A 188 1.30 -12.10 3.22
C GLY A 188 0.35 -12.30 2.04
N ALA A 189 -0.21 -13.50 1.93
CA ALA A 189 -1.12 -13.86 0.84
C ALA A 189 -2.34 -12.94 0.74
N VAL A 190 -3.09 -12.75 1.82
CA VAL A 190 -4.30 -11.93 1.80
C VAL A 190 -4.00 -10.49 1.40
N LYS A 191 -2.90 -9.92 1.90
CA LYS A 191 -2.56 -8.53 1.60
C LYS A 191 -2.00 -8.35 0.19
N SER A 192 -1.20 -9.31 -0.28
CA SER A 192 -0.74 -9.32 -1.66
C SER A 192 -1.92 -9.39 -2.64
N MET A 193 -2.83 -10.36 -2.43
CA MET A 193 -3.99 -10.52 -3.30
C MET A 193 -4.96 -9.33 -3.23
N LEU A 194 -5.05 -8.64 -2.10
CA LEU A 194 -5.81 -7.38 -1.98
C LEU A 194 -5.27 -6.29 -2.90
N ALA A 195 -3.95 -6.12 -2.99
CA ALA A 195 -3.36 -5.14 -3.90
C ALA A 195 -3.58 -5.53 -5.37
N LEU A 196 -3.30 -6.80 -5.71
CA LEU A 196 -3.43 -7.29 -7.08
C LEU A 196 -4.89 -7.26 -7.58
N SER A 197 -5.87 -7.50 -6.70
CA SER A 197 -7.29 -7.45 -7.08
C SER A 197 -7.77 -6.04 -7.42
N LYS A 198 -7.13 -5.01 -6.85
CA LYS A 198 -7.43 -3.59 -7.12
C LYS A 198 -6.85 -3.08 -8.44
N VAL A 199 -5.97 -3.83 -9.10
CA VAL A 199 -5.47 -3.46 -10.43
C VAL A 199 -6.55 -3.78 -11.49
N PRO A 200 -7.00 -2.78 -12.29
CA PRO A 200 -7.97 -2.99 -13.36
C PRO A 200 -7.46 -4.04 -14.36
N GLU A 201 -8.37 -4.84 -14.93
CA GLU A 201 -8.01 -5.96 -15.79
C GLU A 201 -7.13 -5.56 -17.00
N LEU A 202 -7.38 -4.38 -17.56
CA LEU A 202 -6.61 -3.82 -18.67
C LEU A 202 -5.17 -3.46 -18.29
N ASP A 203 -4.93 -3.14 -17.02
CA ASP A 203 -3.61 -2.74 -16.50
C ASP A 203 -2.82 -3.92 -15.91
N ARG A 204 -3.40 -5.12 -15.87
CA ARG A 204 -2.73 -6.31 -15.33
C ARG A 204 -1.65 -6.83 -16.29
N THR A 205 -0.40 -6.75 -15.84
CA THR A 205 0.76 -7.38 -16.51
C THR A 205 0.63 -8.91 -16.52
N PRO A 206 1.39 -9.63 -17.38
CA PRO A 206 1.44 -11.09 -17.35
C PRO A 206 1.81 -11.64 -15.97
N GLN A 207 2.71 -10.96 -15.25
CA GLN A 207 3.14 -11.32 -13.90
C GLN A 207 1.96 -11.21 -12.92
N ILE A 208 1.19 -10.12 -12.96
CA ILE A 208 -0.01 -9.93 -12.12
C ILE A 208 -1.06 -11.00 -12.43
N LYS A 209 -1.23 -11.39 -13.69
CA LYS A 209 -2.18 -12.45 -14.08
C LYS A 209 -1.77 -13.85 -13.62
N SER A 210 -0.47 -14.09 -13.48
CA SER A 210 0.08 -15.38 -13.06
C SER A 210 0.09 -15.56 -11.54
N ALA A 211 0.09 -14.47 -10.78
CA ALA A 211 0.13 -14.46 -9.31
C ALA A 211 -1.24 -14.73 -8.69
#